data_AF-A0A8J6P4Q4-F1
#
_entry.id   AF-A0A8J6P4Q4-F1
#
_cell.length_a   1.000
_cell.length_b   1.000
_cell.length_c   1.000
_cell.angle_alpha   90.00
_cell.angle_beta   90.00
_cell.angle_gamma   90.00
#
_symmetry.space_group_name_H-M   'P 1'
#
loop_
_entity.id
_entity.type
_entity.pdbx_description
1 polymer ?
#
loop_
_entity_poly.entity_id
_entity_poly.type
_entity_poly.pdbx_seq_one_letter_code
_entity_poly.pdbx_strand_id
1 'polypeptide(L)'
;MKYALPIFLISIVPLLGFSQLTDTTCIQSRWIALKPTTANKLLFSSESTNIFQVIKQLTQQEKLPIYKQDNKSRGTIPWREVYYLHEIRFRLLDTTEEEKDPYFEYLFQSDTPFLDEYGDPVITVNPDGTETFTYPHARREAYSIEDFNEIRLKEIRIYNTKTNQYIFQPIAISFYAGTDKVYGGRELFWVDLNQLFQVLDNKENYTWYTAIINKQYQGFQYMQTSCFDEEVKY
;
A
#
# COMPACT_ATOMS: atom_id res chain seq x y z
N MET A 1 8.50 -39.29 74.59
CA MET A 1 9.29 -39.63 73.38
C MET A 1 8.39 -39.47 72.17
N LYS A 2 8.61 -38.41 71.36
CA LYS A 2 8.03 -38.26 70.02
C LYS A 2 9.17 -37.78 69.13
N TYR A 3 9.62 -38.66 68.23
CA TYR A 3 10.63 -38.35 67.24
C TYR A 3 9.98 -37.57 66.11
N ALA A 4 10.50 -36.37 65.81
CA ALA A 4 10.13 -35.62 64.61
C ALA A 4 11.13 -35.98 63.51
N LEU A 5 10.65 -36.62 62.44
CA LEU A 5 11.39 -36.81 61.20
C LEU A 5 11.45 -35.48 60.42
N PRO A 6 12.61 -35.00 59.96
CA PRO A 6 12.66 -33.91 59.00
C PRO A 6 12.45 -34.46 57.58
N ILE A 7 11.39 -33.99 56.92
CA ILE A 7 11.15 -34.21 55.49
C ILE A 7 12.12 -33.29 54.72
N PHE A 8 13.10 -33.88 54.05
CA PHE A 8 13.95 -33.18 53.08
C PHE A 8 13.13 -32.95 51.79
N LEU A 9 12.70 -31.71 51.56
CA LEU A 9 12.15 -31.26 50.28
C LEU A 9 13.32 -31.09 49.29
N ILE A 10 13.50 -32.09 48.43
CA ILE A 10 14.37 -31.97 47.26
C ILE A 10 13.64 -31.10 46.24
N SER A 11 13.99 -29.83 46.17
CA SER A 11 13.60 -28.92 45.10
C SER A 11 14.33 -29.33 43.82
N ILE A 12 13.64 -30.12 42.99
CA ILE A 12 14.04 -30.33 41.58
C ILE A 12 13.77 -29.01 40.86
N VAL A 13 14.80 -28.16 40.76
CA VAL A 13 14.79 -27.03 39.83
C VAL A 13 14.91 -27.63 38.43
N PRO A 14 13.90 -27.52 37.55
CA PRO A 14 14.13 -27.84 36.16
C PRO A 14 15.05 -26.76 35.62
N LEU A 15 16.31 -27.13 35.38
CA LEU A 15 17.21 -26.43 34.46
C LEU A 15 16.56 -26.49 33.08
N LEU A 16 15.57 -25.62 32.85
CA LEU A 16 15.15 -25.24 31.52
C LEU A 16 16.35 -24.52 30.92
N GLY A 17 17.14 -25.27 30.17
CA GLY A 17 18.17 -24.71 29.31
C GLY A 17 17.52 -23.64 28.46
N PHE A 18 17.93 -22.40 28.69
CA PHE A 18 17.75 -21.32 27.74
C PHE A 18 18.51 -21.75 26.48
N SER A 19 17.83 -22.43 25.56
CA SER A 19 18.19 -22.35 24.16
C SER A 19 17.86 -20.93 23.73
N GLN A 20 18.81 -20.02 23.97
CA GLN A 20 18.88 -18.78 23.21
C GLN A 20 19.17 -19.20 21.77
N LEU A 21 18.11 -19.52 21.02
CA LEU A 21 18.08 -19.25 19.60
C LEU A 21 18.36 -17.75 19.49
N THR A 22 19.61 -17.41 19.20
CA THR A 22 19.97 -16.07 18.80
C THR A 22 19.26 -15.84 17.47
N ASP A 23 18.05 -15.29 17.55
CA ASP A 23 17.37 -14.77 16.38
C ASP A 23 18.21 -13.58 15.89
N THR A 24 19.17 -13.88 15.02
CA THR A 24 20.13 -12.93 14.44
C THR A 24 19.49 -12.07 13.36
N THR A 25 18.17 -12.17 13.15
CA THR A 25 17.47 -11.45 12.09
C THR A 25 17.21 -9.99 12.47
N CYS A 26 18.26 -9.17 12.39
CA CYS A 26 18.11 -7.71 12.46
C CYS A 26 17.41 -7.21 11.20
N ILE A 27 16.19 -6.68 11.32
CA ILE A 27 15.42 -6.12 10.21
C ILE A 27 15.62 -4.61 10.16
N GLN A 28 16.14 -4.08 9.05
CA GLN A 28 16.35 -2.64 8.83
C GLN A 28 15.10 -1.96 8.31
N SER A 29 14.47 -2.55 7.29
CA SER A 29 13.21 -2.05 6.72
C SER A 29 12.24 -3.19 6.49
N ARG A 30 10.94 -2.88 6.48
CA ARG A 30 9.89 -3.85 6.17
C ARG A 30 8.76 -3.21 5.38
N TRP A 31 8.10 -4.02 4.57
CA TRP A 31 6.92 -3.62 3.80
C TRP A 31 5.72 -4.39 4.30
N ILE A 32 4.64 -3.66 4.57
CA ILE A 32 3.42 -4.17 5.17
C ILE A 32 2.28 -3.93 4.19
N ALA A 33 1.56 -4.97 3.81
CA ALA A 33 0.34 -4.89 3.02
C ALA A 33 -0.87 -4.86 3.96
N LEU A 34 -1.70 -3.84 3.82
CA LEU A 34 -2.92 -3.60 4.58
C LEU A 34 -4.11 -3.92 3.69
N LYS A 35 -5.05 -4.72 4.19
CA LYS A 35 -6.33 -5.04 3.52
C LYS A 35 -7.46 -4.14 4.04
N PRO A 36 -8.54 -3.92 3.27
CA PRO A 36 -9.72 -3.16 3.71
C PRO A 36 -10.51 -3.95 4.77
N THR A 37 -10.01 -4.00 6.00
CA THR A 37 -10.62 -4.67 7.15
C THR A 37 -11.07 -3.65 8.18
N THR A 38 -11.90 -4.08 9.15
CA THR A 38 -12.33 -3.23 10.27
C THR A 38 -11.16 -2.62 11.04
N ALA A 39 -10.04 -3.34 11.16
CA ALA A 39 -8.83 -2.85 11.81
C ALA A 39 -8.15 -1.70 11.05
N ASN A 40 -8.34 -1.63 9.73
CA ASN A 40 -7.73 -0.63 8.85
C ASN A 40 -8.72 0.43 8.36
N LYS A 41 -9.94 0.47 8.90
CA LYS A 41 -11.04 1.33 8.41
C LYS A 41 -10.68 2.81 8.26
N LEU A 42 -9.77 3.34 9.10
CA LEU A 42 -9.36 4.73 9.04
C LEU A 42 -8.51 5.04 7.81
N LEU A 43 -7.78 4.05 7.28
CA LEU A 43 -6.98 4.17 6.05
C LEU A 43 -7.80 3.96 4.78
N PHE A 44 -8.90 3.21 4.89
CA PHE A 44 -9.82 2.90 3.78
C PHE A 44 -11.16 3.65 3.92
N SER A 45 -11.15 4.82 4.56
CA SER A 45 -12.36 5.64 4.71
C SER A 45 -12.78 6.25 3.38
N SER A 46 -14.06 6.14 3.00
CA SER A 46 -14.64 6.78 1.80
C SER A 46 -14.92 8.28 1.97
N GLU A 47 -14.52 8.89 3.08
CA GLU A 47 -14.63 10.35 3.29
C GLU A 47 -13.87 11.13 2.21
N SER A 48 -14.33 12.34 1.89
CA SER A 48 -13.69 13.20 0.86
C SER A 48 -12.25 13.58 1.22
N THR A 49 -11.89 13.56 2.50
CA THR A 49 -10.55 13.84 3.02
C THR A 49 -9.70 12.58 3.21
N ASN A 50 -10.06 11.47 2.56
CA ASN A 50 -9.26 10.25 2.61
C ASN A 50 -7.85 10.46 2.03
N ILE A 51 -6.92 9.63 2.47
CA ILE A 51 -5.50 9.78 2.17
C ILE A 51 -5.19 9.80 0.67
N PHE A 52 -5.89 8.99 -0.13
CA PHE A 52 -5.67 8.94 -1.58
C PHE A 52 -6.11 10.24 -2.27
N GLN A 53 -7.29 10.76 -1.92
CA GLN A 53 -7.77 12.04 -2.48
C GLN A 53 -6.90 13.22 -2.08
N VAL A 54 -6.43 13.25 -0.82
CA VAL A 54 -5.51 14.30 -0.36
C VAL A 54 -4.18 14.23 -1.12
N ILE A 55 -3.60 13.05 -1.29
CA ILE A 55 -2.38 12.85 -2.08
C ILE A 55 -2.59 13.28 -3.54
N LYS A 56 -3.70 12.89 -4.17
CA LYS A 56 -4.06 13.29 -5.53
C LYS A 56 -4.06 14.82 -5.67
N GLN A 57 -4.79 15.50 -4.80
CA GLN A 57 -4.89 16.97 -4.82
C GLN A 57 -3.52 17.64 -4.65
N LEU A 58 -2.70 17.17 -3.70
CA LEU A 58 -1.37 17.74 -3.45
C LEU A 58 -0.40 17.48 -4.60
N THR A 59 -0.49 16.32 -5.24
CA THR A 59 0.33 15.95 -6.41
C THR A 59 -0.02 16.83 -7.61
N GLN A 60 -1.32 17.00 -7.88
CA GLN A 60 -1.81 17.85 -8.97
C GLN A 60 -1.47 19.34 -8.76
N GLN A 61 -1.29 19.77 -7.51
CA GLN A 61 -0.82 21.11 -7.14
C GLN A 61 0.71 21.24 -7.11
N GLU A 62 1.46 20.20 -7.49
CA GLU A 62 2.93 20.14 -7.43
C GLU A 62 3.51 20.38 -6.02
N LYS A 63 2.71 20.15 -4.97
CA LYS A 63 3.15 20.28 -3.56
C LYS A 63 3.74 19.00 -3.00
N LEU A 64 3.36 17.85 -3.57
CA LEU A 64 3.79 16.53 -3.10
C LEU A 64 4.28 15.70 -4.28
N PRO A 65 5.57 15.33 -4.32
CA PRO A 65 6.06 14.40 -5.33
C PRO A 65 5.57 12.98 -5.05
N ILE A 66 5.45 12.19 -6.11
CA ILE A 66 5.20 10.74 -6.05
C ILE A 66 6.40 10.01 -6.64
N TYR A 67 6.59 8.77 -6.22
CA TYR A 67 7.79 7.98 -6.52
C TYR A 67 7.45 6.63 -7.12
N LYS A 68 8.37 6.06 -7.90
CA LYS A 68 8.37 4.64 -8.28
C LYS A 68 9.50 3.92 -7.56
N GLN A 69 9.20 2.70 -7.11
CA GLN A 69 10.21 1.79 -6.58
C GLN A 69 10.54 0.75 -7.65
N ASP A 70 11.73 0.82 -8.23
CA ASP A 70 12.21 -0.20 -9.16
C ASP A 70 12.72 -1.40 -8.36
N ASN A 71 11.96 -2.50 -8.36
CA ASN A 71 12.38 -3.76 -7.72
C ASN A 71 13.29 -4.53 -8.69
N LYS A 72 14.60 -4.51 -8.48
CA LYS A 72 15.52 -5.50 -9.08
C LYS A 72 15.78 -6.63 -8.10
N SER A 73 16.08 -7.80 -8.65
CA SER A 73 16.22 -9.11 -7.98
C SER A 73 17.28 -9.21 -6.87
N ARG A 74 17.99 -8.13 -6.51
CA ARG A 74 19.13 -8.17 -5.55
C ARG A 74 19.23 -6.96 -4.60
N GLY A 75 18.18 -6.17 -4.43
CA GLY A 75 18.20 -5.05 -3.48
C GLY A 75 17.36 -3.87 -3.92
N THR A 76 16.94 -3.07 -2.95
CA THR A 76 16.13 -1.87 -3.16
C THR A 76 16.94 -0.79 -3.87
N ILE A 77 16.50 -0.41 -5.08
CA ILE A 77 16.97 0.80 -5.78
C ILE A 77 16.43 2.04 -5.02
N PRO A 78 17.14 3.19 -5.07
CA PRO A 78 16.59 4.47 -4.63
C PRO A 78 15.26 4.80 -5.32
N TRP A 79 14.45 5.58 -4.61
CA TRP A 79 13.12 5.96 -5.04
C TRP A 79 13.26 6.93 -6.21
N ARG A 80 12.66 6.62 -7.36
CA ARG A 80 12.71 7.52 -8.50
C ARG A 80 11.50 8.44 -8.47
N GLU A 81 11.75 9.72 -8.34
CA GLU A 81 10.70 10.75 -8.43
C GLU A 81 10.02 10.70 -9.80
N VAL A 82 8.71 10.85 -9.79
CA VAL A 82 7.88 10.96 -10.98
C VAL A 82 7.63 12.45 -11.24
N TYR A 83 8.11 12.93 -12.38
CA TYR A 83 7.77 14.28 -12.85
C TYR A 83 6.34 14.28 -13.40
N TYR A 84 5.35 14.31 -12.50
CA TYR A 84 3.93 14.07 -12.80
C TYR A 84 3.40 14.88 -13.99
N LEU A 85 3.52 16.22 -13.96
CA LEU A 85 3.07 17.07 -15.06
C LEU A 85 3.81 16.81 -16.37
N HIS A 86 5.11 16.52 -16.30
CA HIS A 86 5.89 16.19 -17.49
C HIS A 86 5.43 14.87 -18.10
N GLU A 87 5.20 13.84 -17.28
CA GLU A 87 4.74 12.54 -17.76
C GLU A 87 3.32 12.59 -18.36
N ILE A 88 2.41 13.38 -17.80
CA ILE A 88 1.07 13.58 -18.39
C ILE A 88 1.19 14.32 -19.72
N ARG A 89 1.92 15.44 -19.76
CA ARG A 89 2.08 16.25 -20.98
C ARG A 89 2.84 15.53 -22.09
N PHE A 90 3.82 14.69 -21.76
CA PHE A 90 4.55 13.92 -22.77
C PHE A 90 3.66 12.85 -23.41
N ARG A 91 2.79 12.20 -22.64
CA ARG A 91 1.84 11.21 -23.16
C ARG A 91 0.81 11.84 -24.11
N LEU A 92 0.47 13.11 -23.91
CA LEU A 92 -0.39 13.87 -24.83
C LEU A 92 0.23 14.11 -26.21
N LEU A 93 1.55 14.10 -26.33
CA LEU A 93 2.24 14.37 -27.60
C LEU A 93 2.41 13.12 -28.45
N ASP A 94 2.37 11.94 -27.84
CA ASP A 94 2.73 10.66 -28.48
C ASP A 94 1.49 9.80 -28.86
N THR A 95 0.29 10.19 -28.44
CA THR A 95 -0.96 9.46 -28.73
C THR A 95 -2.11 10.39 -29.08
N THR A 96 -2.96 10.03 -30.05
CA THR A 96 -4.27 10.67 -30.30
C THR A 96 -5.30 10.39 -29.18
N GLU A 97 -4.87 9.78 -28.08
CA GLU A 97 -5.70 9.50 -26.92
C GLU A 97 -5.76 10.73 -26.00
N GLU A 98 -6.96 11.01 -25.47
CA GLU A 98 -7.21 12.02 -24.43
C GLU A 98 -6.28 11.87 -23.22
N GLU A 99 -6.07 12.96 -22.46
CA GLU A 99 -5.22 13.03 -21.26
C GLU A 99 -5.29 11.75 -20.40
N LYS A 100 -4.23 10.94 -20.44
CA LYS A 100 -4.12 9.74 -19.63
C LYS A 100 -3.42 10.08 -18.33
N ASP A 101 -4.12 10.00 -17.20
CA ASP A 101 -3.50 10.00 -15.88
C ASP A 101 -3.21 8.55 -15.41
N PRO A 102 -1.98 8.04 -15.57
CA PRO A 102 -1.66 6.64 -15.28
C PRO A 102 -1.54 6.33 -13.78
N TYR A 103 -1.73 7.34 -12.92
CA TYR A 103 -1.57 7.28 -11.46
C TYR A 103 -2.90 7.44 -10.73
N PHE A 104 -3.81 8.24 -11.27
CA PHE A 104 -5.09 8.54 -10.62
C PHE A 104 -6.31 8.09 -11.42
N GLU A 105 -6.13 7.48 -12.60
CA GLU A 105 -7.23 6.96 -13.43
C GLU A 105 -6.95 5.55 -13.98
N TYR A 106 -8.04 4.83 -14.29
CA TYR A 106 -8.03 3.54 -14.97
C TYR A 106 -9.00 3.53 -16.17
N LEU A 107 -8.80 2.55 -17.06
CA LEU A 107 -9.75 2.28 -18.13
C LEU A 107 -10.83 1.33 -17.62
N PHE A 108 -12.07 1.80 -17.57
CA PHE A 108 -13.23 1.00 -17.25
C PHE A 108 -13.90 0.53 -18.54
N GLN A 109 -14.10 -0.79 -18.65
CA GLN A 109 -14.96 -1.38 -19.67
C GLN A 109 -16.20 -1.90 -18.95
N SER A 110 -17.38 -1.42 -19.37
CA SER A 110 -18.64 -1.93 -18.82
C SER A 110 -18.83 -3.39 -19.21
N ASP A 111 -19.24 -4.18 -18.23
CA ASP A 111 -19.69 -5.57 -18.37
C ASP A 111 -21.19 -5.66 -18.73
N THR A 112 -21.88 -4.51 -18.78
CA THR A 112 -23.30 -4.39 -19.09
C THR A 112 -23.46 -3.87 -20.52
N PRO A 113 -24.18 -4.58 -21.40
CA PRO A 113 -24.39 -4.13 -22.77
C PRO A 113 -25.35 -2.93 -22.82
N PHE A 114 -25.39 -2.24 -23.96
CA PHE A 114 -26.48 -1.31 -24.24
C PHE A 114 -27.81 -2.05 -24.22
N LEU A 115 -28.84 -1.39 -23.67
CA LEU A 115 -30.21 -1.88 -23.70
C LEU A 115 -31.02 -1.09 -24.72
N ASP A 116 -31.95 -1.75 -25.38
CA ASP A 116 -32.92 -1.11 -26.26
C ASP A 116 -34.08 -0.45 -25.47
N GLU A 117 -35.12 0.02 -26.17
CA GLU A 117 -36.28 0.67 -25.56
C GLU A 117 -37.16 -0.27 -24.71
N TYR A 118 -37.01 -1.59 -24.86
CA TYR A 118 -37.72 -2.61 -24.11
C TYR A 118 -36.89 -3.18 -22.94
N GLY A 119 -35.61 -2.80 -22.84
CA GLY A 119 -34.68 -3.26 -21.83
C GLY A 119 -33.89 -4.50 -22.22
N ASP A 120 -33.95 -4.91 -23.50
CA ASP A 120 -33.22 -6.07 -24.02
C ASP A 120 -31.81 -5.66 -24.50
N PRO A 121 -30.78 -6.52 -24.36
CA PRO A 121 -29.43 -6.23 -24.85
C PRO A 121 -29.39 -5.99 -26.37
N VAL A 122 -28.71 -4.92 -26.79
CA VAL A 122 -28.47 -4.63 -28.20
C VAL A 122 -27.47 -5.62 -28.79
N ILE A 123 -27.90 -6.39 -29.78
CA ILE A 123 -27.09 -7.42 -30.47
C ILE A 123 -26.66 -6.90 -31.85
N THR A 124 -25.37 -7.04 -32.16
CA THR A 124 -24.80 -6.82 -33.49
C THR A 124 -24.52 -8.16 -34.15
N VAL A 125 -25.03 -8.34 -35.37
CA VAL A 125 -24.76 -9.51 -36.21
C VAL A 125 -23.51 -9.23 -37.06
N ASN A 126 -22.48 -10.03 -36.88
CA ASN A 126 -21.24 -9.93 -37.63
C ASN A 126 -21.40 -10.48 -39.06
N PRO A 127 -20.51 -10.11 -40.00
CA PRO A 127 -20.57 -10.59 -41.39
C PRO A 127 -20.49 -12.12 -41.54
N ASP A 128 -19.97 -12.83 -40.55
CA ASP A 128 -19.90 -14.29 -40.48
C ASP A 128 -21.18 -14.94 -39.91
N GLY A 129 -22.20 -14.15 -39.59
CA GLY A 129 -23.47 -14.59 -39.02
C GLY A 129 -23.43 -14.80 -37.50
N THR A 130 -22.31 -14.49 -36.82
CA THR A 130 -22.24 -14.57 -35.36
C THR A 130 -22.90 -13.35 -34.70
N GLU A 131 -23.52 -13.57 -33.55
CA GLU A 131 -24.15 -12.52 -32.77
C GLU A 131 -23.24 -12.10 -31.60
N THR A 132 -23.09 -10.80 -31.39
CA THR A 132 -22.31 -10.24 -30.28
C THR A 132 -23.10 -9.14 -29.58
N PHE A 133 -22.96 -9.03 -28.26
CA PHE A 133 -23.54 -7.91 -27.52
C PHE A 133 -22.77 -6.62 -27.77
N THR A 134 -23.49 -5.52 -27.86
CA THR A 134 -22.92 -4.19 -28.05
C THR A 134 -22.71 -3.54 -26.69
N TYR A 135 -21.45 -3.27 -26.34
CA TYR A 135 -21.09 -2.66 -25.07
C TYR A 135 -20.79 -1.16 -25.23
N PRO A 136 -20.99 -0.36 -24.17
CA PRO A 136 -20.46 0.99 -24.12
C PRO A 136 -18.95 1.02 -24.39
N HIS A 137 -18.49 2.07 -25.07
CA HIS A 137 -17.07 2.31 -25.23
C HIS A 137 -16.40 2.43 -23.87
N ALA A 138 -15.18 1.90 -23.77
CA ALA A 138 -14.36 2.04 -22.58
C ALA A 138 -14.19 3.52 -22.23
N ARG A 139 -14.30 3.84 -20.94
CA ARG A 139 -14.17 5.20 -20.42
C ARG A 139 -13.12 5.27 -19.33
N ARG A 140 -12.57 6.46 -19.09
CA ARG A 140 -11.66 6.70 -17.98
C ARG A 140 -12.45 6.96 -16.71
N GLU A 141 -12.07 6.30 -15.63
CA GLU A 141 -12.62 6.54 -14.30
C GLU A 141 -11.48 6.85 -13.33
N ALA A 142 -11.72 7.80 -12.42
CA ALA A 142 -10.76 8.13 -11.38
C ALA A 142 -10.77 7.03 -10.32
N TYR A 143 -9.58 6.63 -9.87
CA TYR A 143 -9.48 5.76 -8.70
C TYR A 143 -10.12 6.42 -7.47
N SER A 144 -10.86 5.63 -6.73
CA SER A 144 -11.36 5.89 -5.40
C SER A 144 -10.65 4.98 -4.39
N ILE A 145 -10.78 5.28 -3.10
CA ILE A 145 -10.17 4.45 -2.05
C ILE A 145 -10.72 3.01 -2.05
N GLU A 146 -11.94 2.82 -2.56
CA GLU A 146 -12.66 1.54 -2.61
C GLU A 146 -12.11 0.61 -3.71
N ASP A 147 -11.41 1.17 -4.71
CA ASP A 147 -10.78 0.41 -5.80
C ASP A 147 -9.47 -0.27 -5.37
N PHE A 148 -8.97 0.02 -4.16
CA PHE A 148 -7.71 -0.53 -3.68
C PHE A 148 -7.91 -1.79 -2.84
N ASN A 149 -7.38 -2.87 -3.37
CA ASN A 149 -7.28 -4.14 -2.65
C ASN A 149 -6.25 -4.09 -1.52
N GLU A 150 -5.21 -3.25 -1.65
CA GLU A 150 -4.20 -3.07 -0.62
C GLU A 150 -3.69 -1.62 -0.55
N ILE A 151 -3.44 -1.18 0.68
CA ILE A 151 -2.54 -0.06 0.97
C ILE A 151 -1.23 -0.66 1.48
N ARG A 152 -0.11 -0.20 0.95
CA ARG A 152 1.23 -0.68 1.33
C ARG A 152 1.95 0.37 2.13
N LEU A 153 2.58 -0.03 3.22
CA LEU A 153 3.46 0.82 4.02
C LEU A 153 4.88 0.31 3.97
N LYS A 154 5.85 1.21 3.89
CA LYS A 154 7.27 0.92 4.20
C LYS A 154 7.57 1.50 5.57
N GLU A 155 8.16 0.66 6.43
CA GLU A 155 8.66 1.07 7.74
C GLU A 155 10.17 0.86 7.82
N ILE A 156 10.85 1.73 8.56
CA ILE A 156 12.28 1.59 8.89
C ILE A 156 12.45 1.45 10.40
N ARG A 157 13.49 0.72 10.79
CA ARG A 157 13.91 0.56 12.17
C ARG A 157 14.66 1.82 12.62
N ILE A 158 14.17 2.46 13.67
CA ILE A 158 14.76 3.66 14.26
C ILE A 158 14.98 3.42 15.75
N TYR A 159 16.12 3.90 16.26
CA TYR A 159 16.39 3.85 17.69
C TYR A 159 15.66 4.99 18.42
N ASN A 160 14.74 4.65 19.31
CA ASN A 160 14.06 5.62 20.16
C ASN A 160 14.90 5.87 21.42
N THR A 161 15.51 7.05 21.50
CA THR A 161 16.35 7.47 22.63
C THR A 161 15.58 7.70 23.93
N LYS A 162 14.25 7.91 23.87
CA LYS A 162 13.41 8.09 25.06
C LYS A 162 13.09 6.75 25.72
N THR A 163 12.84 5.72 24.93
CA THR A 163 12.48 4.38 25.42
C THR A 163 13.65 3.40 25.41
N ASN A 164 14.81 3.79 24.86
CA ASN A 164 15.99 2.97 24.63
C ASN A 164 15.70 1.67 23.84
N GLN A 165 14.73 1.74 22.91
CA GLN A 165 14.28 0.60 22.13
C GLN A 165 14.23 0.95 20.65
N TYR A 166 14.49 -0.06 19.82
CA TYR A 166 14.25 0.08 18.39
C TYR A 166 12.76 -0.07 18.10
N ILE A 167 12.22 0.88 17.33
CA ILE A 167 10.84 0.86 16.86
C ILE A 167 10.83 0.91 15.33
N PHE A 168 9.77 0.39 14.74
CA PHE A 168 9.54 0.59 13.31
C PHE A 168 8.67 1.83 13.10
N GLN A 169 9.17 2.77 12.30
CA GLN A 169 8.45 3.99 11.93
C GLN A 169 8.02 3.92 10.46
N PRO A 170 6.75 4.17 10.14
CA PRO A 170 6.29 4.34 8.76
C PRO A 170 6.99 5.52 8.11
N ILE A 171 7.56 5.31 6.93
CA ILE A 171 8.21 6.36 6.14
C ILE A 171 7.58 6.55 4.77
N ALA A 172 6.80 5.59 4.30
CA ALA A 172 6.16 5.73 3.01
C ALA A 172 4.89 4.90 2.87
N ILE A 173 4.03 5.33 1.96
CA ILE A 173 2.76 4.69 1.63
C ILE A 173 2.58 4.53 0.12
N SER A 174 1.89 3.48 -0.28
CA SER A 174 1.56 3.17 -1.67
C SER A 174 0.18 2.54 -1.79
N PHE A 175 -0.42 2.65 -2.97
CA PHE A 175 -1.75 2.12 -3.29
C PHE A 175 -1.63 1.04 -4.36
N TYR A 176 -2.25 -0.11 -4.10
CA TYR A 176 -2.24 -1.25 -5.00
C TYR A 176 -3.64 -1.46 -5.58
N ALA A 177 -3.78 -1.13 -6.85
CA ALA A 177 -5.02 -1.24 -7.61
C ALA A 177 -5.07 -2.56 -8.40
N GLY A 178 -6.28 -3.06 -8.66
CA GLY A 178 -6.51 -4.23 -9.53
C GLY A 178 -7.33 -5.29 -8.83
N THR A 179 -8.44 -5.68 -9.45
CA THR A 179 -9.57 -6.32 -8.79
C THR A 179 -9.60 -7.85 -8.84
N ASP A 180 -8.74 -8.54 -9.59
CA ASP A 180 -8.85 -10.00 -9.66
C ASP A 180 -7.57 -10.74 -10.06
N LYS A 181 -7.52 -12.05 -9.74
CA LYS A 181 -6.43 -12.99 -10.04
C LYS A 181 -6.01 -13.04 -11.53
N VAL A 182 -6.82 -12.49 -12.43
CA VAL A 182 -6.64 -12.54 -13.90
C VAL A 182 -5.84 -11.35 -14.42
N TYR A 183 -6.07 -10.15 -13.88
CA TYR A 183 -5.35 -8.93 -14.26
C TYR A 183 -4.50 -8.53 -13.06
N GLY A 184 -3.26 -9.05 -13.03
CA GLY A 184 -2.34 -8.87 -11.91
C GLY A 184 -2.33 -7.43 -11.42
N GLY A 185 -2.57 -7.25 -10.12
CA GLY A 185 -2.65 -5.91 -9.55
C GLY A 185 -1.37 -5.10 -9.76
N ARG A 186 -1.49 -3.80 -9.65
CA ARG A 186 -0.45 -2.83 -9.93
C ARG A 186 -0.28 -1.88 -8.76
N GLU A 187 0.97 -1.71 -8.37
CA GLU A 187 1.37 -0.60 -7.51
C GLU A 187 1.36 0.69 -8.33
N LEU A 188 0.59 1.69 -7.88
CA LEU A 188 0.42 2.93 -8.64
C LEU A 188 1.66 3.82 -8.51
N PHE A 189 2.01 4.16 -7.27
CA PHE A 189 3.13 5.01 -6.90
C PHE A 189 3.36 4.93 -5.38
N TRP A 190 4.50 5.42 -4.93
CA TRP A 190 4.81 5.64 -3.52
C TRP A 190 4.82 7.12 -3.15
N VAL A 191 4.57 7.42 -1.88
CA VAL A 191 4.66 8.75 -1.28
C VAL A 191 5.53 8.69 -0.03
N ASP A 192 6.46 9.63 0.12
CA ASP A 192 7.18 9.83 1.36
C ASP A 192 6.24 10.46 2.40
N LEU A 193 6.04 9.75 3.53
CA LEU A 193 5.13 10.19 4.58
C LEU A 193 5.64 11.44 5.30
N ASN A 194 6.96 11.64 5.42
CA ASN A 194 7.49 12.86 6.02
C ASN A 194 7.18 14.08 5.15
N GLN A 195 7.35 13.95 3.83
CA GLN A 195 7.01 15.02 2.89
C GLN A 195 5.50 15.30 2.91
N LEU A 196 4.67 14.25 2.86
CA LEU A 196 3.23 14.38 3.01
C LEU A 196 2.87 15.14 4.29
N PHE A 197 3.40 14.74 5.44
CA PHE A 197 3.06 15.38 6.72
C PHE A 197 3.60 16.81 6.88
N GLN A 198 4.61 17.20 6.10
CA GLN A 198 5.13 18.57 6.07
C GLN A 198 4.22 19.52 5.28
N VAL A 199 3.53 19.02 4.25
CA VAL A 199 2.68 19.85 3.38
C VAL A 199 1.21 19.90 3.81
N LEU A 200 0.82 19.12 4.82
CA LEU A 200 -0.53 19.14 5.39
C LEU A 200 -0.69 20.28 6.41
N ASP A 201 -1.68 21.12 6.17
CA ASP A 201 -2.19 22.04 7.18
C ASP A 201 -3.00 21.27 8.22
N ASN A 202 -2.75 21.50 9.52
CA ASN A 202 -3.48 20.88 10.64
C ASN A 202 -3.62 19.34 10.47
N LYS A 203 -2.50 18.65 10.24
CA LYS A 203 -2.44 17.20 9.97
C LYS A 203 -3.21 16.34 10.98
N GLU A 204 -3.36 16.80 12.22
CA GLU A 204 -4.14 16.15 13.28
C GLU A 204 -5.63 16.00 12.95
N ASN A 205 -6.17 16.80 12.03
CA ASN A 205 -7.55 16.69 11.56
C ASN A 205 -7.79 15.45 10.67
N TYR A 206 -6.73 14.87 10.12
CA TYR A 206 -6.85 13.68 9.30
C TYR A 206 -6.78 12.42 10.17
N THR A 207 -7.89 11.68 10.24
CA THR A 207 -7.97 10.45 11.07
C THR A 207 -6.97 9.39 10.63
N TRP A 208 -6.72 9.28 9.32
CA TRP A 208 -5.68 8.41 8.75
C TRP A 208 -4.26 8.84 9.17
N TYR A 209 -3.98 10.13 9.35
CA TYR A 209 -2.68 10.60 9.82
C TYR A 209 -2.41 10.06 11.23
N THR A 210 -3.39 10.26 12.12
CA THR A 210 -3.35 9.76 13.50
C THR A 210 -3.20 8.23 13.52
N ALA A 211 -3.91 7.52 12.63
CA ALA A 211 -3.80 6.07 12.52
C ALA A 211 -2.39 5.61 12.10
N ILE A 212 -1.75 6.31 11.15
CA ILE A 212 -0.38 5.98 10.69
C ILE A 212 0.64 6.21 11.80
N ILE A 213 0.65 7.40 12.41
CA ILE A 213 1.68 7.75 13.42
C ILE A 213 1.56 6.90 14.69
N ASN A 214 0.33 6.53 15.08
CA ASN A 214 0.06 5.69 16.24
C ASN A 214 0.07 4.19 15.92
N LYS A 215 0.40 3.83 14.67
CA LYS A 215 0.44 2.45 14.18
C LYS A 215 -0.87 1.67 14.41
N GLN A 216 -2.00 2.35 14.25
CA GLN A 216 -3.34 1.78 14.38
C GLN A 216 -3.77 1.13 13.07
N TYR A 217 -3.03 0.11 12.65
CA TYR A 217 -3.32 -0.71 11.48
C TYR A 217 -2.76 -2.12 11.66
N GLN A 218 -3.32 -3.07 10.91
CA GLN A 218 -2.88 -4.47 10.88
C GLN A 218 -2.62 -4.89 9.43
N GLY A 219 -1.52 -5.60 9.21
CA GLY A 219 -1.15 -6.05 7.89
C GLY A 219 -0.17 -7.20 7.88
N PHE A 220 0.07 -7.69 6.66
CA PHE A 220 1.00 -8.77 6.39
C PHE A 220 2.35 -8.19 5.96
N GLN A 221 3.43 -8.58 6.64
CA GLN A 221 4.79 -8.24 6.23
C GLN A 221 5.21 -9.13 5.05
N TYR A 222 5.30 -8.56 3.86
CA TYR A 222 5.61 -9.32 2.64
C TYR A 222 7.05 -9.14 2.13
N MET A 223 7.77 -8.16 2.67
CA MET A 223 9.17 -7.91 2.33
C MET A 223 9.92 -7.32 3.53
N GLN A 224 11.20 -7.61 3.64
CA GLN A 224 12.11 -7.03 4.63
C GLN A 224 13.52 -6.92 4.06
N THR A 225 14.30 -5.99 4.60
CA THR A 225 15.76 -5.92 4.39
C THR A 225 16.47 -6.15 5.71
N SER A 226 17.61 -6.83 5.66
CA SER A 226 18.45 -7.06 6.82
C SER A 226 19.24 -5.81 7.19
N CYS A 227 19.61 -5.65 8.46
CA CYS A 227 20.61 -4.66 8.88
C CYS A 227 22.02 -4.99 8.36
N PHE A 228 22.23 -6.20 7.86
CA PHE A 228 23.51 -6.68 7.36
C PHE A 228 23.60 -6.64 5.83
N ASP A 229 22.50 -6.32 5.14
CA ASP A 229 22.52 -6.12 3.69
C ASP A 229 23.13 -4.73 3.43
N GLU A 230 24.26 -4.67 2.74
CA GLU A 230 24.84 -3.40 2.32
C GLU A 230 23.88 -2.69 1.35
N GLU A 231 23.42 -1.49 1.70
CA GLU A 231 22.78 -0.60 0.71
C GLU A 231 23.80 -0.32 -0.39
N VAL A 232 23.61 -0.90 -1.57
CA VAL A 232 24.45 -0.62 -2.73
C VAL A 232 24.22 0.85 -3.12
N LYS A 233 25.10 1.72 -2.64
CA LYS A 233 25.18 3.12 -3.05
C LYS A 233 25.64 3.14 -4.51
N TYR A 234 24.74 3.49 -5.42
CA TYR A 234 25.09 3.88 -6.80
C TYR A 234 25.16 5.39 -6.89
#